data_AF-A0A101LEW2-F1
#
_entry.id   AF-A0A101LEW2-F1
#
_cell.length_a   1.000
_cell.length_b   1.000
_cell.length_c   1.000
_cell.angle_alpha   90.00
_cell.angle_beta   90.00
_cell.angle_gamma   90.00
#
_symmetry.space_group_name_H-M   'P 1'
#
loop_
_entity.id
_entity.type
_entity.pdbx_description
1 polymer ?
#
loop_
_entity_poly.entity_id
_entity_poly.type
_entity_poly.pdbx_seq_one_letter_code
_entity_poly.pdbx_strand_id
1 'polypeptide(L)'
;MDRIKKLVADTDPLTHDAGPVPDGEAALQRMFAEPEAFSDDGLAGIASLDEVRRRRRARLAGGMTVAVAAVAAGVLIATNLGSPAPAPEPASSVAVTQAPSTSTSAPTPTPTATPSATTAPPAAPAVWTAFKDSSGQATFEHPADWTVTEAPSGAQGTDVWLSNITVTNAAGKVMARLQAAPDASGPAVPAVPYQTLDAVTLDIPQSAGAPTGPTQFKFRVLGAAAVQGALTIDSSGLPASGRAGLLPSWIRTPDGVPAITFGTGSVLAADGREPQLKFASVEEAKAYMSSQEYQDTKRMLISLELRSIKKAPVWKNHATANGLASFDYPGNWNVSSRENGRYTDVFDQSGRVLLTLGFNQTRNRPNLISPCTPYTVLDSAAMDFPSNRQGERAIPPQFIFRVWDVSQIGQPAVPFLGNLGIADESWGTDGTTCDPQNVVSGLASGEYFFAQNYNTGAETDLKFQSMDEARRYMQSAEFATLKRIVMSLKVKG
;
A
#
# COMPACT_ATOMS: atom_id res chain seq x y z
N MET A 1 -15.55 -34.52 82.16
CA MET A 1 -15.31 -35.22 80.89
C MET A 1 -16.42 -34.99 79.85
N ASP A 2 -17.32 -34.01 80.02
CA ASP A 2 -18.50 -33.87 79.13
C ASP A 2 -18.37 -32.89 77.96
N ARG A 3 -17.30 -32.07 77.94
CA ARG A 3 -17.14 -31.05 76.88
C ARG A 3 -16.61 -31.61 75.56
N ILE A 4 -15.91 -32.74 75.60
CA ILE A 4 -15.35 -33.41 74.42
C ILE A 4 -16.41 -34.32 73.75
N LYS A 5 -17.28 -34.98 74.53
CA LYS A 5 -18.40 -35.74 73.96
C LYS A 5 -19.39 -34.88 73.18
N LYS A 6 -19.55 -33.61 73.56
CA LYS A 6 -20.44 -32.68 72.85
C LYS A 6 -19.87 -32.17 71.53
N LEU A 7 -18.54 -32.13 71.37
CA LEU A 7 -17.90 -31.69 70.13
C LEU A 7 -17.79 -32.79 69.06
N VAL A 8 -17.91 -34.07 69.44
CA VAL A 8 -17.87 -35.21 68.49
C VAL A 8 -19.27 -35.57 67.96
N ALA A 9 -20.34 -35.19 68.66
CA ALA A 9 -21.71 -35.42 68.20
C ALA A 9 -22.18 -34.44 67.10
N ASP A 10 -21.55 -33.27 66.99
CA ASP A 10 -21.93 -32.23 66.02
C ASP A 10 -21.22 -32.37 64.65
N THR A 11 -20.53 -33.49 64.39
CA THR A 11 -19.78 -33.72 63.14
C THR A 11 -20.10 -35.08 62.48
N ASP A 12 -21.38 -35.45 62.45
CA ASP A 12 -21.87 -36.58 61.64
C ASP A 12 -22.58 -36.06 60.38
N PRO A 13 -21.99 -36.16 59.18
CA PRO A 13 -22.55 -35.62 57.95
C PRO A 13 -23.57 -36.57 57.25
N LEU A 14 -24.10 -37.60 57.94
CA LEU A 14 -24.94 -38.62 57.29
C LEU A 14 -26.42 -38.69 57.72
N THR A 15 -26.94 -37.74 58.50
CA THR A 15 -28.39 -37.61 58.69
C THR A 15 -28.99 -36.72 57.61
N HIS A 16 -29.33 -37.32 56.47
CA HIS A 16 -30.25 -36.72 55.52
C HIS A 16 -31.67 -36.71 56.09
N ASP A 17 -32.21 -35.52 56.31
CA ASP A 17 -33.65 -35.28 56.39
C ASP A 17 -34.30 -35.79 55.10
N ALA A 18 -35.14 -36.82 55.23
CA ALA A 18 -36.03 -37.28 54.17
C ALA A 18 -37.13 -36.22 53.97
N GLY A 19 -36.83 -35.18 53.19
CA GLY A 19 -37.85 -34.33 52.60
C GLY A 19 -38.78 -35.16 51.70
N PRO A 20 -40.05 -34.75 51.54
CA PRO A 20 -41.01 -35.51 50.73
C PRO A 20 -40.48 -35.62 49.30
N VAL A 21 -40.37 -36.86 48.82
CA VAL A 21 -39.98 -37.17 47.43
C VAL A 21 -40.94 -36.41 46.50
N PRO A 22 -40.42 -35.57 45.58
CA PRO A 22 -41.25 -34.88 44.62
C PRO A 22 -41.96 -35.90 43.73
N ASP A 23 -43.29 -35.90 43.78
CA ASP A 23 -44.13 -36.71 42.91
C ASP A 23 -43.98 -36.23 41.46
N GLY A 24 -43.18 -36.96 40.68
CA GLY A 24 -42.91 -36.66 39.27
C GLY A 24 -44.16 -36.72 38.41
N GLU A 25 -45.21 -37.44 38.84
CA GLU A 25 -46.46 -37.57 38.11
C GLU A 25 -47.34 -36.31 38.28
N ALA A 26 -47.33 -35.72 39.48
CA ALA A 26 -47.98 -34.42 39.74
C ALA A 26 -47.28 -33.25 39.00
N ALA A 27 -45.97 -33.34 38.77
CA ALA A 27 -45.22 -32.35 37.98
C ALA A 27 -45.54 -32.46 36.48
N LEU A 28 -45.68 -33.67 35.95
CA LEU A 28 -46.06 -33.91 34.55
C LEU A 28 -47.53 -33.53 34.28
N GLN A 29 -48.46 -33.81 35.21
CA GLN A 29 -49.85 -33.41 35.06
C GLN A 29 -50.03 -31.88 35.08
N ARG A 30 -49.18 -31.13 35.80
CA ARG A 30 -49.18 -29.65 35.73
C ARG A 30 -48.74 -29.11 34.38
N MET A 31 -47.78 -29.76 33.72
CA MET A 31 -47.29 -29.30 32.41
C MET A 31 -48.30 -29.53 31.28
N PHE A 32 -49.25 -30.46 31.43
CA PHE A 32 -50.26 -30.76 30.41
C PHE A 32 -51.66 -30.20 30.71
N ALA A 33 -51.90 -29.63 31.90
CA ALA A 33 -53.21 -29.13 32.32
C ALA A 33 -53.35 -27.59 32.27
N GLU A 34 -52.29 -26.84 31.97
CA GLU A 34 -52.39 -25.38 31.80
C GLU A 34 -52.81 -25.02 30.36
N PRO A 35 -53.90 -24.26 30.16
CA PRO A 35 -54.29 -23.79 28.84
C PRO A 35 -53.34 -22.70 28.36
N GLU A 36 -52.90 -22.82 27.10
CA GLU A 36 -52.10 -21.82 26.39
C GLU A 36 -52.78 -20.44 26.42
N ALA A 37 -52.28 -19.55 27.28
CA ALA A 37 -52.55 -18.12 27.19
C ALA A 37 -51.41 -17.45 26.43
N PHE A 38 -51.47 -17.48 25.10
CA PHE A 38 -50.78 -16.50 24.27
C PHE A 38 -51.44 -15.14 24.51
N SER A 39 -50.77 -14.26 25.24
CA SER A 39 -51.02 -12.83 25.21
C SER A 39 -49.76 -12.14 24.71
N ASP A 40 -49.77 -11.81 23.41
CA ASP A 40 -48.97 -10.75 22.84
C ASP A 40 -49.51 -9.43 23.41
N ASP A 41 -48.86 -8.91 24.45
CA ASP A 41 -48.98 -7.51 24.85
C ASP A 41 -47.63 -6.83 24.60
N GLY A 42 -47.66 -5.92 23.62
CA GLY A 42 -46.50 -5.34 22.98
C GLY A 42 -45.72 -4.37 23.85
N LEU A 43 -44.40 -4.54 23.84
CA LEU A 43 -43.47 -3.46 24.14
C LEU A 43 -43.21 -2.67 22.85
N ALA A 44 -43.70 -1.42 22.85
CA ALA A 44 -43.44 -0.43 21.82
C ALA A 44 -41.93 -0.18 21.67
N GLY A 45 -41.40 -0.38 20.46
CA GLY A 45 -40.04 0.08 20.13
C GLY A 45 -39.29 -0.70 19.07
N ILE A 46 -39.75 -1.88 18.64
CA ILE A 46 -39.04 -2.69 17.64
C ILE A 46 -39.81 -2.65 16.32
N ALA A 47 -39.22 -1.99 15.32
CA ALA A 47 -39.77 -1.97 13.97
C ALA A 47 -39.91 -3.41 13.46
N SER A 48 -41.11 -3.78 13.02
CA SER A 48 -41.40 -5.13 12.54
C SER A 48 -40.48 -5.51 11.38
N LEU A 49 -40.14 -6.80 11.27
CA LEU A 49 -39.29 -7.31 10.19
C LEU A 49 -39.84 -6.99 8.79
N ASP A 50 -41.16 -6.82 8.66
CA ASP A 50 -41.79 -6.37 7.43
C ASP A 50 -41.58 -4.89 7.14
N GLU A 51 -41.45 -4.05 8.16
CA GLU A 51 -41.05 -2.66 8.00
C GLU A 51 -39.56 -2.51 7.67
N VAL A 52 -38.70 -3.36 8.22
CA VAL A 52 -37.29 -3.47 7.83
C VAL A 52 -37.15 -3.98 6.38
N ARG A 53 -37.98 -4.95 5.97
CA ARG A 53 -38.04 -5.44 4.58
C ARG A 53 -38.61 -4.39 3.62
N ARG A 54 -39.62 -3.61 4.01
CA ARG A 54 -40.11 -2.45 3.22
C ARG A 54 -39.04 -1.36 3.09
N ARG A 55 -38.29 -1.04 4.15
CA ARG A 55 -37.18 -0.07 4.10
C ARG A 55 -36.00 -0.57 3.24
N ARG A 56 -35.72 -1.88 3.21
CA ARG A 56 -34.73 -2.46 2.27
C ARG A 56 -35.20 -2.45 0.81
N ARG A 57 -36.49 -2.71 0.55
CA ARG A 57 -37.05 -2.62 -0.82
C ARG A 57 -37.14 -1.17 -1.31
N ALA A 58 -37.40 -0.20 -0.42
CA ALA A 58 -37.37 1.23 -0.75
C ALA A 58 -35.94 1.75 -1.05
N ARG A 59 -34.88 1.14 -0.49
CA ARG A 59 -33.48 1.52 -0.79
C ARG A 59 -32.93 0.90 -2.07
N LEU A 60 -33.43 -0.27 -2.49
CA LEU A 60 -33.07 -0.90 -3.77
C LEU A 60 -33.82 -0.31 -4.97
N ALA A 61 -34.91 0.43 -4.74
CA ALA A 61 -35.61 1.20 -5.78
C ALA A 61 -35.09 2.65 -5.94
N GLY A 62 -34.18 3.12 -5.07
CA GLY A 62 -33.64 4.49 -5.07
C GLY A 62 -32.29 4.68 -5.80
N GLY A 63 -31.78 3.65 -6.48
CA GLY A 63 -30.46 3.64 -7.12
C GLY A 63 -30.49 3.49 -8.64
N MET A 64 -31.61 3.81 -9.29
CA MET A 64 -31.74 3.72 -10.75
C MET A 64 -32.65 4.85 -11.24
N THR A 65 -32.09 6.05 -11.49
CA THR A 65 -32.61 7.10 -12.41
C THR A 65 -31.83 8.41 -12.23
N VAL A 66 -30.68 8.56 -12.88
CA VAL A 66 -30.28 9.85 -13.49
C VAL A 66 -29.46 9.56 -14.74
N ALA A 67 -30.16 9.27 -15.83
CA ALA A 67 -29.70 9.59 -17.17
C ALA A 67 -30.94 9.97 -17.99
N VAL A 68 -30.83 11.11 -18.67
CA VAL A 68 -31.77 11.66 -19.68
C VAL A 68 -32.99 12.43 -19.12
N ALA A 69 -32.86 13.77 -19.04
CA ALA A 69 -33.80 14.73 -19.63
C ALA A 69 -33.37 16.19 -19.33
N ALA A 70 -32.78 16.85 -20.32
CA ALA A 70 -32.84 18.31 -20.43
C ALA A 70 -32.69 18.70 -21.92
N VAL A 71 -33.75 18.45 -22.68
CA VAL A 71 -34.01 19.08 -23.96
C VAL A 71 -35.33 19.83 -23.83
N ALA A 72 -35.30 21.11 -24.23
CA ALA A 72 -36.41 22.02 -24.57
C ALA A 72 -36.89 23.07 -23.53
N ALA A 73 -36.75 24.33 -23.98
CA ALA A 73 -37.48 25.57 -23.68
C ALA A 73 -37.16 26.34 -22.38
N GLY A 74 -36.85 27.64 -22.36
CA GLY A 74 -36.82 28.69 -23.41
C GLY A 74 -35.88 29.86 -23.05
N VAL A 75 -35.20 30.48 -24.02
CA VAL A 75 -35.58 31.70 -24.78
C VAL A 75 -35.81 32.94 -23.91
N LEU A 76 -34.82 33.85 -23.83
CA LEU A 76 -34.84 35.21 -24.41
C LEU A 76 -33.58 36.00 -23.97
N ILE A 77 -32.71 36.37 -24.91
CA ILE A 77 -32.23 37.75 -25.17
C ILE A 77 -31.51 37.73 -26.53
N ALA A 78 -31.78 38.78 -27.29
CA ALA A 78 -31.69 38.89 -28.73
C ALA A 78 -30.30 39.30 -29.27
N THR A 79 -30.04 38.82 -30.49
CA THR A 79 -29.33 39.45 -31.63
C THR A 79 -27.91 40.00 -31.43
N ASN A 80 -26.95 39.55 -32.27
CA ASN A 80 -26.54 40.29 -33.47
C ASN A 80 -25.23 39.71 -34.06
N LEU A 81 -25.30 38.76 -35.00
CA LEU A 81 -24.21 38.50 -35.96
C LEU A 81 -24.80 38.07 -37.30
N GLY A 82 -24.45 38.84 -38.34
CA GLY A 82 -24.91 38.67 -39.71
C GLY A 82 -24.34 37.44 -40.42
N SER A 83 -25.07 37.03 -41.46
CA SER A 83 -24.82 35.84 -42.28
C SER A 83 -23.52 35.91 -43.09
N PRO A 84 -22.79 34.79 -43.25
CA PRO A 84 -22.02 34.53 -44.46
C PRO A 84 -22.84 33.69 -45.45
N ALA A 85 -22.96 34.22 -46.67
CA ALA A 85 -23.57 33.58 -47.83
C ALA A 85 -22.67 32.46 -48.41
N PRO A 86 -23.24 31.51 -49.19
CA PRO A 86 -22.50 30.34 -49.67
C PRO A 86 -21.71 30.58 -50.96
N ALA A 87 -20.84 29.60 -51.23
CA ALA A 87 -19.87 29.44 -52.31
C ALA A 87 -20.30 29.87 -53.72
N PRO A 88 -19.30 30.16 -54.58
CA PRO A 88 -19.17 29.34 -55.79
C PRO A 88 -17.72 28.99 -56.19
N GLU A 89 -17.53 27.76 -56.67
CA GLU A 89 -16.55 27.39 -57.71
C GLU A 89 -17.19 27.59 -59.11
N PRO A 90 -16.51 27.39 -60.26
CA PRO A 90 -15.13 27.72 -60.64
C PRO A 90 -15.09 28.45 -62.02
N ALA A 91 -13.97 29.07 -62.43
CA ALA A 91 -13.74 29.43 -63.84
C ALA A 91 -12.26 29.65 -64.21
N SER A 92 -11.76 28.75 -65.06
CA SER A 92 -11.03 28.95 -66.32
C SER A 92 -9.88 29.96 -66.48
N SER A 93 -8.73 29.38 -66.83
CA SER A 93 -7.82 29.72 -67.94
C SER A 93 -7.33 31.15 -68.17
N VAL A 94 -6.00 31.33 -68.11
CA VAL A 94 -5.29 32.05 -69.17
C VAL A 94 -3.93 31.40 -69.44
N ALA A 95 -3.69 31.10 -70.71
CA ALA A 95 -2.40 30.75 -71.27
C ALA A 95 -1.65 32.03 -71.68
N VAL A 96 -0.33 32.08 -71.50
CA VAL A 96 0.55 32.97 -72.28
C VAL A 96 1.82 32.22 -72.69
N THR A 97 2.12 32.37 -73.98
CA THR A 97 3.15 31.72 -74.79
C THR A 97 4.50 32.45 -74.74
N GLN A 98 5.58 31.64 -74.89
CA GLN A 98 7.01 31.83 -75.28
C GLN A 98 7.45 33.17 -75.92
N ALA A 99 8.73 33.62 -76.03
CA ALA A 99 10.10 33.07 -75.96
C ALA A 99 11.11 34.29 -76.01
N PRO A 100 12.41 34.18 -76.38
CA PRO A 100 13.57 33.58 -75.70
C PRO A 100 14.71 34.61 -75.45
N SER A 101 15.70 34.32 -74.59
CA SER A 101 16.98 35.06 -74.58
C SER A 101 18.16 34.22 -74.09
N THR A 102 18.98 33.81 -75.05
CA THR A 102 20.45 33.65 -75.08
C THR A 102 21.26 33.56 -73.77
N SER A 103 21.98 32.43 -73.69
CA SER A 103 23.25 32.10 -73.03
C SER A 103 24.21 33.25 -72.67
N THR A 104 24.75 33.20 -71.45
CA THR A 104 26.12 33.64 -71.14
C THR A 104 26.70 32.71 -70.07
N SER A 105 27.88 32.16 -70.36
CA SER A 105 28.62 31.18 -69.58
C SER A 105 29.59 31.85 -68.60
N ALA A 106 29.75 31.31 -67.38
CA ALA A 106 30.97 31.24 -66.53
C ALA A 106 30.63 31.28 -65.01
N PRO A 107 31.50 30.83 -64.10
CA PRO A 107 32.42 29.69 -64.14
C PRO A 107 32.12 28.65 -63.04
N THR A 108 32.68 27.46 -63.22
CA THR A 108 32.72 26.34 -62.29
C THR A 108 33.38 26.71 -60.94
N PRO A 109 32.75 26.45 -59.78
CA PRO A 109 33.45 26.55 -58.49
C PRO A 109 34.35 25.32 -58.28
N THR A 110 35.63 25.60 -58.07
CA THR A 110 36.66 24.67 -57.60
C THR A 110 36.25 24.03 -56.27
N PRO A 111 36.41 22.70 -56.07
CA PRO A 111 36.17 22.09 -54.77
C PRO A 111 37.18 22.64 -53.74
N THR A 112 36.64 23.30 -52.71
CA THR A 112 37.41 23.73 -51.54
C THR A 112 37.80 22.49 -50.74
N ALA A 113 39.08 22.42 -50.39
CA ALA A 113 39.70 21.32 -49.69
C ALA A 113 38.96 20.94 -48.41
N THR A 114 38.69 19.64 -48.29
CA THR A 114 38.30 18.93 -47.07
C THR A 114 39.24 19.31 -45.92
N PRO A 115 38.75 19.78 -44.76
CA PRO A 115 39.58 19.85 -43.56
C PRO A 115 39.98 18.42 -43.19
N SER A 116 41.28 18.15 -43.30
CA SER A 116 41.89 16.90 -42.86
C SER A 116 41.57 16.72 -41.38
N ALA A 117 40.92 15.60 -41.05
CA ALA A 117 40.64 15.21 -39.68
C ALA A 117 41.98 15.09 -38.94
N THR A 118 42.31 16.11 -38.16
CA THR A 118 43.38 16.00 -37.17
C THR A 118 42.82 15.11 -36.08
N THR A 119 43.26 13.86 -36.07
CA THR A 119 43.02 12.90 -35.00
C THR A 119 43.56 13.52 -33.71
N ALA A 120 42.66 14.06 -32.88
CA ALA A 120 42.97 14.42 -31.51
C ALA A 120 43.51 13.15 -30.80
N PRO A 121 44.55 13.27 -29.95
CA PRO A 121 45.05 12.14 -29.19
C PRO A 121 43.92 11.48 -28.39
N PRO A 122 43.91 10.15 -28.23
CA PRO A 122 42.91 9.46 -27.42
C PRO A 122 42.89 10.08 -26.02
N ALA A 123 41.72 10.56 -25.60
CA ALA A 123 41.50 11.10 -24.28
C ALA A 123 41.95 10.05 -23.24
N ALA A 124 42.72 10.49 -22.25
CA ALA A 124 43.11 9.63 -21.14
C ALA A 124 41.85 9.02 -20.50
N PRO A 125 41.89 7.75 -20.04
CA PRO A 125 40.73 7.12 -19.44
C PRO A 125 40.22 7.97 -18.28
N ALA A 126 38.93 8.32 -18.30
CA ALA A 126 38.31 9.10 -17.26
C ALA A 126 38.50 8.40 -15.90
N VAL A 127 38.95 9.15 -14.89
CA VAL A 127 38.96 8.68 -13.50
C VAL A 127 37.52 8.75 -12.99
N TRP A 128 37.01 7.67 -12.38
CA TRP A 128 35.63 7.60 -11.89
C TRP A 128 35.59 7.75 -10.37
N THR A 129 34.58 8.45 -9.87
CA THR A 129 34.32 8.65 -8.44
C THR A 129 32.89 8.25 -8.10
N ALA A 130 32.69 7.67 -6.91
CA ALA A 130 31.36 7.34 -6.41
C ALA A 130 30.75 8.55 -5.69
N PHE A 131 29.52 8.90 -6.07
CA PHE A 131 28.67 9.82 -5.33
C PHE A 131 27.74 9.02 -4.41
N LYS A 132 27.50 9.57 -3.22
CA LYS A 132 26.50 9.11 -2.27
C LYS A 132 25.70 10.31 -1.81
N ASP A 133 24.38 10.23 -1.91
CA ASP A 133 23.51 11.31 -1.48
C ASP A 133 23.51 11.48 0.05
N SER A 134 23.08 12.64 0.53
CA SER A 134 23.05 12.95 1.97
C SER A 134 22.16 12.01 2.78
N SER A 135 21.14 11.41 2.16
CA SER A 135 20.30 10.41 2.82
C SER A 135 21.00 9.04 2.90
N GLY A 136 21.86 8.71 1.92
CA GLY A 136 22.50 7.42 1.73
C GLY A 136 21.64 6.40 0.96
N GLN A 137 20.47 6.81 0.44
CA GLN A 137 19.56 5.98 -0.33
C GLN A 137 20.04 5.76 -1.76
N ALA A 138 20.78 6.71 -2.35
CA ALA A 138 21.22 6.66 -3.73
C ALA A 138 22.74 6.76 -3.83
N THR A 139 23.33 5.83 -4.58
CA THR A 139 24.75 5.85 -4.94
C THR A 139 24.90 5.60 -6.43
N PHE A 140 25.83 6.31 -7.07
CA PHE A 140 26.20 6.10 -8.48
C PHE A 140 27.63 6.59 -8.73
N GLU A 141 28.26 6.13 -9.80
CA GLU A 141 29.57 6.61 -10.25
C GLU A 141 29.45 7.73 -11.29
N HIS A 142 30.37 8.68 -11.28
CA HIS A 142 30.50 9.69 -12.34
C HIS A 142 31.99 9.97 -12.64
N PRO A 143 32.31 10.52 -13.85
CA PRO A 143 33.65 11.01 -14.14
C PRO A 143 34.07 12.08 -13.12
N ALA A 144 35.33 12.05 -12.69
CA ALA A 144 35.87 12.90 -11.63
C ALA A 144 35.90 14.40 -11.99
N ASP A 145 35.88 14.72 -13.28
CA ASP A 145 35.78 16.09 -13.80
C ASP A 145 34.33 16.58 -13.92
N TRP A 146 33.34 15.73 -13.63
CA TRP A 146 31.93 16.11 -13.56
C TRP A 146 31.57 16.58 -12.15
N THR A 147 30.61 17.49 -12.07
CA THR A 147 30.12 18.07 -10.81
C THR A 147 28.76 17.49 -10.47
N VAL A 148 28.56 17.11 -9.21
CA VAL A 148 27.27 16.69 -8.67
C VAL A 148 26.81 17.72 -7.64
N THR A 149 25.62 18.29 -7.85
CA THR A 149 24.99 19.22 -6.91
C THR A 149 23.75 18.59 -6.31
N GLU A 150 23.65 18.63 -4.98
CA GLU A 150 22.52 18.12 -4.22
C GLU A 150 21.75 19.28 -3.59
N ALA A 151 20.43 19.32 -3.79
CA ALA A 151 19.53 20.28 -3.16
C ALA A 151 18.39 19.55 -2.45
N PRO A 152 17.95 20.00 -1.26
CA PRO A 152 16.81 19.39 -0.59
C PRO A 152 15.57 19.48 -1.48
N SER A 153 14.80 18.39 -1.58
CA SER A 153 13.51 18.42 -2.30
C SER A 153 12.44 19.02 -1.40
N GLY A 154 11.79 20.08 -1.89
CA GLY A 154 10.86 20.91 -1.12
C GLY A 154 9.43 20.36 -1.05
N ALA A 155 9.22 19.04 -1.01
CA ALA A 155 7.87 18.50 -0.81
C ALA A 155 7.45 18.72 0.66
N GLN A 156 6.78 19.85 0.93
CA GLN A 156 6.19 20.10 2.25
C GLN A 156 5.20 19.00 2.62
N GLY A 157 5.42 18.36 3.77
CA GLY A 157 4.41 17.50 4.43
C GLY A 157 4.46 16.01 4.09
N THR A 158 5.42 15.55 3.29
CA THR A 158 5.69 14.11 3.12
C THR A 158 7.09 13.80 3.62
N ASP A 159 7.24 12.71 4.38
CA ASP A 159 8.54 12.17 4.83
C ASP A 159 9.37 11.61 3.65
N VAL A 160 9.41 12.32 2.52
CA VAL A 160 10.04 11.86 1.28
C VAL A 160 11.36 12.61 1.09
N TRP A 161 12.46 11.92 1.41
CA TRP A 161 13.79 12.49 1.68
C TRP A 161 14.77 12.46 0.50
N LEU A 162 14.33 12.24 -0.74
CA LEU A 162 15.26 12.26 -1.87
C LEU A 162 15.59 13.69 -2.26
N SER A 163 16.86 14.06 -2.12
CA SER A 163 17.38 15.32 -2.65
C SER A 163 17.25 15.37 -4.18
N ASN A 164 17.03 16.57 -4.70
CA ASN A 164 17.16 16.85 -6.12
C ASN A 164 18.66 16.91 -6.45
N ILE A 165 19.13 15.91 -7.20
CA ILE A 165 20.53 15.78 -7.59
C ILE A 165 20.65 16.12 -9.07
N THR A 166 21.58 17.02 -9.41
CA THR A 166 21.92 17.38 -10.78
C THR A 166 23.38 17.06 -11.04
N VAL A 167 23.65 16.39 -12.17
CA VAL A 167 25.00 16.06 -12.62
C VAL A 167 25.34 16.90 -13.83
N THR A 168 26.44 17.66 -13.78
CA THR A 168 26.95 18.46 -14.90
C THR A 168 28.34 18.00 -15.31
N ASN A 169 28.62 18.00 -16.62
CA ASN A 169 29.97 17.70 -17.10
C ASN A 169 30.94 18.88 -16.89
N ALA A 170 32.22 18.70 -17.22
CA ALA A 170 33.25 19.72 -17.11
C ALA A 170 32.95 21.02 -17.90
N ALA A 171 32.09 20.95 -18.93
CA ALA A 171 31.64 22.09 -19.70
C ALA A 171 30.40 22.80 -19.11
N GLY A 172 29.91 22.35 -17.94
CA GLY A 172 28.72 22.89 -17.29
C GLY A 172 27.39 22.43 -17.91
N LYS A 173 27.41 21.49 -18.86
CA LYS A 173 26.20 20.91 -19.46
C LYS A 173 25.60 19.89 -18.49
N VAL A 174 24.29 19.98 -18.25
CA VAL A 174 23.55 18.99 -17.43
C VAL A 174 23.47 17.66 -18.18
N MET A 175 23.98 16.61 -17.56
CA MET A 175 24.02 15.25 -18.12
C MET A 175 22.89 14.39 -17.58
N ALA A 176 22.53 14.55 -16.30
CA ALA A 176 21.41 13.85 -15.69
C ALA A 176 20.84 14.57 -14.48
N ARG A 177 19.60 14.22 -14.14
CA ARG A 177 18.93 14.60 -12.89
C ARG A 177 18.37 13.35 -12.22
N LEU A 178 18.59 13.24 -10.92
CA LEU A 178 17.94 12.29 -10.03
C LEU A 178 17.00 13.08 -9.11
N GLN A 179 15.71 12.80 -9.21
CA GLN A 179 14.67 13.55 -8.51
C GLN A 179 13.43 12.68 -8.29
N ALA A 180 12.56 13.09 -7.37
CA ALA A 180 11.25 12.47 -7.20
C ALA A 180 10.50 12.44 -8.54
N ALA A 181 9.82 11.34 -8.83
CA ALA A 181 9.04 11.21 -10.06
C ALA A 181 7.89 12.22 -10.02
N PRO A 182 7.75 13.10 -11.03
CA PRO A 182 6.60 13.98 -11.11
C PRO A 182 5.35 13.14 -11.42
N ASP A 183 4.19 13.59 -10.93
CA ASP A 183 2.90 13.08 -11.41
C ASP A 183 2.84 13.29 -12.92
N ALA A 184 2.73 12.21 -13.70
CA ALA A 184 2.78 12.25 -15.17
C ALA A 184 1.43 12.68 -15.76
N SER A 185 0.83 13.73 -15.21
CA SER A 185 -0.35 14.38 -15.76
C SER A 185 0.10 15.49 -16.72
N GLY A 186 0.29 15.13 -17.98
CA GLY A 186 0.50 16.08 -19.08
C GLY A 186 -0.76 16.21 -19.95
N PRO A 187 -0.94 17.33 -20.68
CA PRO A 187 -1.97 17.39 -21.70
C PRO A 187 -1.76 16.29 -22.74
N ALA A 188 -2.84 15.79 -23.34
CA ALA A 188 -2.76 14.78 -24.38
C ALA A 188 -1.90 15.28 -25.55
N VAL A 189 -0.77 14.60 -25.81
CA VAL A 189 0.12 14.90 -26.94
C VAL A 189 -0.13 13.86 -28.04
N PRO A 190 -0.29 14.27 -29.31
CA PRO A 190 -0.45 13.33 -30.41
C PRO A 190 0.68 12.30 -30.46
N ALA A 191 0.32 11.01 -30.57
CA ALA A 191 1.31 9.95 -30.56
C ALA A 191 2.10 9.90 -31.87
N VAL A 192 3.42 9.92 -31.76
CA VAL A 192 4.36 9.77 -32.90
C VAL A 192 5.18 8.49 -32.73
N PRO A 193 5.84 8.00 -33.80
CA PRO A 193 6.72 6.84 -33.70
C PRO A 193 7.84 7.07 -32.67
N TYR A 194 8.15 6.03 -31.91
CA TYR A 194 9.33 6.00 -31.04
C TYR A 194 10.11 4.69 -31.23
N GLN A 195 11.41 4.71 -30.92
CA GLN A 195 12.28 3.55 -30.97
C GLN A 195 13.15 3.50 -29.71
N THR A 196 13.43 2.29 -29.22
CA THR A 196 14.46 2.05 -28.20
C THR A 196 15.72 1.59 -28.93
N LEU A 197 16.79 2.38 -28.85
CA LEU A 197 18.05 2.12 -29.54
C LEU A 197 19.02 1.29 -28.69
N ASP A 198 18.89 1.37 -27.37
CA ASP A 198 19.68 0.59 -26.42
C ASP A 198 18.88 0.33 -25.15
N ALA A 199 19.10 -0.81 -24.51
CA ALA A 199 18.49 -1.17 -23.24
C ALA A 199 19.40 -2.10 -22.42
N VAL A 200 19.49 -1.85 -21.12
CA VAL A 200 20.24 -2.71 -20.17
C VAL A 200 19.38 -2.92 -18.94
N THR A 201 19.13 -4.19 -18.57
CA THR A 201 18.41 -4.53 -17.34
C THR A 201 19.29 -4.28 -16.12
N LEU A 202 18.72 -3.62 -15.12
CA LEU A 202 19.39 -3.26 -13.87
C LEU A 202 18.78 -4.03 -12.70
N ASP A 203 19.62 -4.43 -11.75
CA ASP A 203 19.19 -5.06 -10.50
C ASP A 203 18.88 -4.00 -9.45
N ILE A 204 17.76 -3.29 -9.65
CA ILE A 204 17.26 -2.29 -8.71
C ILE A 204 16.02 -2.89 -8.01
N PRO A 205 16.04 -3.08 -6.68
CA PRO A 205 14.91 -3.67 -5.98
C PRO A 205 13.66 -2.80 -6.12
N GLN A 206 12.50 -3.43 -6.34
CA GLN A 206 11.21 -2.76 -6.50
C GLN A 206 10.26 -3.14 -5.35
N SER A 207 9.44 -2.19 -4.90
CA SER A 207 8.33 -2.44 -3.95
C SER A 207 7.30 -3.43 -4.50
N ALA A 208 6.61 -4.15 -3.61
CA ALA A 208 5.61 -5.15 -4.00
C ALA A 208 4.40 -4.51 -4.74
N GLY A 209 3.90 -5.12 -5.81
CA GLY A 209 2.71 -4.67 -6.56
C GLY A 209 2.55 -5.38 -7.91
N ALA A 210 1.55 -4.99 -8.71
CA ALA A 210 1.32 -5.57 -10.03
C ALA A 210 2.61 -5.51 -10.89
N PRO A 211 2.91 -6.54 -11.70
CA PRO A 211 4.18 -6.62 -12.42
C PRO A 211 4.31 -5.47 -13.42
N THR A 212 5.07 -4.47 -13.03
CA THR A 212 5.77 -3.55 -13.94
C THR A 212 7.03 -4.27 -14.41
N GLY A 213 7.47 -4.05 -15.65
CA GLY A 213 8.64 -4.76 -16.20
C GLY A 213 9.92 -4.58 -15.36
N PRO A 214 11.01 -5.30 -15.71
CA PRO A 214 12.30 -5.09 -15.05
C PRO A 214 12.72 -3.62 -15.14
N THR A 215 13.45 -3.13 -14.14
CA THR A 215 14.08 -1.81 -14.23
C THR A 215 15.17 -1.85 -15.29
N GLN A 216 15.15 -0.93 -16.24
CA GLN A 216 16.12 -0.89 -17.33
C GLN A 216 16.64 0.53 -17.57
N PHE A 217 17.93 0.65 -17.85
CA PHE A 217 18.43 1.76 -18.64
C PHE A 217 17.87 1.64 -20.06
N LYS A 218 17.45 2.75 -20.65
CA LYS A 218 17.00 2.85 -22.05
C LYS A 218 17.52 4.12 -22.70
N PHE A 219 17.99 4.00 -23.94
CA PHE A 219 18.13 5.12 -24.86
C PHE A 219 16.98 5.10 -25.85
N ARG A 220 16.06 6.07 -25.71
CA ARG A 220 14.84 6.16 -26.52
C ARG A 220 14.90 7.38 -27.42
N VAL A 221 14.38 7.23 -28.62
CA VAL A 221 14.19 8.30 -29.59
C VAL A 221 12.75 8.39 -30.04
N LEU A 222 12.28 9.60 -30.30
CA LEU A 222 10.90 9.90 -30.63
C LEU A 222 10.85 10.91 -31.79
N GLY A 223 10.00 10.66 -32.79
CA GLY A 223 9.87 11.48 -34.01
C GLY A 223 10.45 10.81 -35.26
N ALA A 224 10.06 11.33 -36.44
CA ALA A 224 10.44 10.77 -37.74
C ALA A 224 11.38 11.66 -38.57
N ALA A 225 11.25 12.99 -38.47
CA ALA A 225 12.07 13.96 -39.23
C ALA A 225 12.95 14.83 -38.32
N ALA A 226 12.42 15.30 -37.19
CA ALA A 226 13.23 15.81 -36.08
C ALA A 226 13.13 14.77 -34.97
N VAL A 227 14.27 14.26 -34.52
CA VAL A 227 14.34 13.15 -33.57
C VAL A 227 14.78 13.68 -32.21
N GLN A 228 13.96 13.44 -31.20
CA GLN A 228 14.27 13.78 -29.82
C GLN A 228 14.70 12.53 -29.07
N GLY A 229 15.76 12.62 -28.28
CA GLY A 229 16.29 11.50 -27.52
C GLY A 229 16.33 11.74 -26.02
N ALA A 230 16.28 10.64 -25.27
CA ALA A 230 16.52 10.64 -23.83
C ALA A 230 17.22 9.35 -23.40
N LEU A 231 18.25 9.49 -22.54
CA LEU A 231 18.85 8.40 -21.78
C LEU A 231 18.25 8.42 -20.39
N THR A 232 17.62 7.33 -19.99
CA THR A 232 16.79 7.26 -18.78
C THR A 232 16.79 5.86 -18.19
N ILE A 233 16.53 5.76 -16.90
CA ILE A 233 16.14 4.50 -16.25
C ILE A 233 14.63 4.49 -16.07
N ASP A 234 13.98 3.39 -16.43
CA ASP A 234 12.56 3.20 -16.19
C ASP A 234 12.22 1.75 -15.86
N SER A 235 11.12 1.54 -15.14
CA SER A 235 10.52 0.24 -14.84
C SER A 235 9.15 0.08 -15.50
N SER A 236 8.73 1.03 -16.35
CA SER A 236 7.39 1.04 -16.92
C SER A 236 7.29 0.10 -18.13
N GLY A 237 6.21 -0.68 -18.17
CA GLY A 237 5.80 -1.39 -19.38
C GLY A 237 5.18 -0.38 -20.35
N LEU A 238 5.87 -0.10 -21.46
CA LEU A 238 5.34 0.81 -22.48
C LEU A 238 4.35 0.10 -23.41
N PRO A 239 3.42 0.86 -24.03
CA PRO A 239 2.47 0.30 -24.99
C PRO A 239 3.21 -0.31 -26.20
N ALA A 240 2.84 -1.53 -26.58
CA ALA A 240 3.44 -2.27 -27.70
C ALA A 240 3.21 -1.65 -29.10
N SER A 241 2.49 -0.52 -29.18
CA SER A 241 2.08 0.12 -30.42
C SER A 241 3.20 0.79 -31.22
N GLY A 242 4.41 0.93 -30.64
CA GLY A 242 5.54 1.65 -31.26
C GLY A 242 5.28 3.14 -31.45
N ARG A 243 4.21 3.68 -30.85
CA ARG A 243 3.82 5.09 -30.92
C ARG A 243 3.48 5.61 -29.54
N ALA A 244 3.97 6.80 -29.21
CA ALA A 244 3.71 7.45 -27.94
C ALA A 244 3.68 8.97 -28.09
N GLY A 245 2.83 9.64 -27.33
CA GLY A 245 2.85 11.11 -27.19
C GLY A 245 3.80 11.53 -26.07
N LEU A 246 3.80 10.77 -24.98
CA LEU A 246 4.63 10.96 -23.80
C LEU A 246 5.25 9.62 -23.40
N LEU A 247 6.53 9.64 -23.03
CA LEU A 247 7.27 8.51 -22.51
C LEU A 247 7.85 8.89 -21.13
N PRO A 248 7.11 8.64 -20.04
CA PRO A 248 7.61 8.92 -18.69
C PRO A 248 8.72 7.93 -18.31
N SER A 249 9.65 8.40 -17.48
CA SER A 249 10.82 7.64 -17.04
C SER A 249 10.79 7.45 -15.53
N TRP A 250 9.94 6.54 -15.10
CA TRP A 250 9.73 6.26 -13.68
C TRP A 250 10.47 5.01 -13.26
N ILE A 251 11.20 5.12 -12.16
CA ILE A 251 11.81 4.00 -11.46
C ILE A 251 10.91 3.66 -10.29
N ARG A 252 10.38 2.45 -10.29
CA ARG A 252 9.78 1.86 -9.10
C ARG A 252 10.90 1.47 -8.14
N THR A 253 10.84 2.00 -6.93
CA THR A 253 11.89 1.88 -5.94
C THR A 253 11.50 0.90 -4.82
N PRO A 254 12.45 0.51 -3.95
CA PRO A 254 12.16 -0.37 -2.82
C PRO A 254 11.19 0.28 -1.81
N ASP A 255 10.62 -0.53 -0.92
CA ASP A 255 9.77 0.00 0.16
C ASP A 255 10.48 1.09 0.98
N GLY A 256 9.77 2.19 1.24
CA GLY A 256 10.29 3.35 1.97
C GLY A 256 11.08 4.36 1.12
N VAL A 257 11.21 4.12 -0.19
CA VAL A 257 11.75 5.08 -1.16
C VAL A 257 10.59 5.53 -2.07
N PRO A 258 10.39 6.83 -2.36
CA PRO A 258 9.41 7.30 -3.35
C PRO A 258 9.77 6.81 -4.75
N ALA A 259 8.82 6.85 -5.68
CA ALA A 259 9.16 6.73 -7.10
C ALA A 259 10.08 7.89 -7.51
N ILE A 260 11.06 7.59 -8.35
CA ILE A 260 12.07 8.57 -8.79
C ILE A 260 12.21 8.55 -10.31
N THR A 261 12.88 9.57 -10.84
CA THR A 261 13.41 9.59 -12.21
C THR A 261 14.92 9.73 -12.14
N PHE A 262 15.65 8.99 -12.98
CA PHE A 262 17.08 9.22 -13.20
C PHE A 262 17.40 9.17 -14.69
N GLY A 263 18.00 10.24 -15.20
CA GLY A 263 18.31 10.36 -16.61
C GLY A 263 18.51 11.78 -17.06
N THR A 264 18.68 11.93 -18.36
CA THR A 264 18.73 13.24 -19.03
C THR A 264 17.46 14.07 -18.79
N GLY A 265 16.29 13.43 -18.69
CA GLY A 265 15.00 14.06 -18.37
C GLY A 265 13.99 13.08 -17.78
N SER A 266 12.90 13.60 -17.21
CA SER A 266 11.84 12.79 -16.57
C SER A 266 10.76 12.31 -17.54
N VAL A 267 10.53 13.03 -18.64
CA VAL A 267 9.56 12.69 -19.68
C VAL A 267 10.15 13.01 -21.05
N LEU A 268 10.06 12.08 -21.99
CA LEU A 268 10.32 12.34 -23.41
C LEU A 268 8.98 12.59 -24.12
N ALA A 269 8.79 13.79 -24.65
CA ALA A 269 7.50 14.26 -25.18
C ALA A 269 7.59 14.64 -26.67
N ALA A 270 6.54 14.31 -27.44
CA ALA A 270 6.52 14.60 -28.88
C ALA A 270 6.43 16.08 -29.23
N ASP A 271 5.90 16.89 -28.32
CA ASP A 271 5.79 18.34 -28.47
C ASP A 271 7.12 19.07 -28.22
N GLY A 272 8.20 18.35 -27.88
CA GLY A 272 9.49 18.98 -27.62
C GLY A 272 9.50 19.84 -26.37
N ARG A 273 8.67 19.51 -25.38
CA ARG A 273 8.89 19.98 -24.01
C ARG A 273 9.98 19.11 -23.39
N GLU A 274 11.01 19.76 -22.86
CA GLU A 274 12.21 19.14 -22.28
C GLU A 274 13.11 18.27 -23.20
N PRO A 275 13.34 18.59 -24.49
CA PRO A 275 14.22 17.80 -25.35
C PRO A 275 15.67 18.00 -24.93
N GLN A 276 16.24 16.97 -24.31
CA GLN A 276 17.62 17.00 -23.82
C GLN A 276 18.62 16.66 -24.93
N LEU A 277 18.24 15.74 -25.83
CA LEU A 277 19.01 15.40 -27.02
C LEU A 277 18.15 15.63 -28.27
N LYS A 278 18.74 16.26 -29.27
CA LYS A 278 18.11 16.53 -30.56
C LYS A 278 19.01 16.00 -31.66
N PHE A 279 18.41 15.31 -32.62
CA PHE A 279 19.06 14.73 -33.76
C PHE A 279 18.25 15.04 -35.02
N ALA A 280 18.94 15.22 -36.14
CA ALA A 280 18.33 15.34 -37.46
C ALA A 280 17.76 14.01 -37.96
N SER A 281 18.25 12.87 -37.47
CA SER A 281 17.70 11.56 -37.83
C SER A 281 17.96 10.49 -36.76
N VAL A 282 17.35 9.31 -36.94
CA VAL A 282 17.61 8.14 -36.09
C VAL A 282 19.02 7.60 -36.29
N GLU A 283 19.58 7.71 -37.49
CA GLU A 283 20.96 7.33 -37.81
C GLU A 283 21.97 8.21 -37.06
N GLU A 284 21.71 9.52 -36.96
CA GLU A 284 22.53 10.41 -36.14
C GLU A 284 22.45 10.05 -34.65
N ALA A 285 21.25 9.71 -34.16
CA ALA A 285 21.08 9.22 -32.79
C ALA A 285 21.85 7.91 -32.54
N LYS A 286 21.88 6.99 -33.51
CA LYS A 286 22.70 5.77 -33.44
C LYS A 286 24.19 6.10 -33.46
N ALA A 287 24.62 7.06 -34.29
CA ALA A 287 26.02 7.49 -34.33
C ALA A 287 26.46 8.11 -32.99
N TYR A 288 25.56 8.84 -32.31
CA TYR A 288 25.80 9.39 -30.98
C TYR A 288 26.14 8.31 -29.94
N MET A 289 25.66 7.07 -30.09
CA MET A 289 26.00 5.95 -29.18
C MET A 289 27.50 5.60 -29.17
N SER A 290 28.24 5.99 -30.21
CA SER A 290 29.69 5.81 -30.27
C SER A 290 30.47 6.96 -29.62
N SER A 291 29.79 8.02 -29.17
CA SER A 291 30.43 9.17 -28.52
C SER A 291 30.84 8.85 -27.08
N GLN A 292 31.91 9.52 -26.61
CA GLN A 292 32.34 9.41 -25.21
C GLN A 292 31.25 9.93 -24.25
N GLU A 293 30.56 11.01 -24.63
CA GLU A 293 29.45 11.58 -23.83
C GLU A 293 28.36 10.53 -23.56
N TYR A 294 27.98 9.77 -24.59
CA TYR A 294 27.01 8.69 -24.45
C TYR A 294 27.52 7.59 -23.53
N GLN A 295 28.76 7.13 -23.73
CA GLN A 295 29.35 6.04 -22.95
C GLN A 295 29.47 6.41 -21.46
N ASP A 296 29.93 7.62 -21.16
CA ASP A 296 30.06 8.11 -19.79
C ASP A 296 28.69 8.28 -19.14
N THR A 297 27.73 8.88 -19.84
CA THR A 297 26.36 9.03 -19.33
C THR A 297 25.70 7.68 -19.09
N LYS A 298 25.87 6.73 -20.02
CA LYS A 298 25.36 5.35 -19.86
C LYS A 298 25.97 4.69 -18.63
N ARG A 299 27.31 4.74 -18.46
CA ARG A 299 27.99 4.15 -17.30
C ARG A 299 27.52 4.74 -15.98
N MET A 300 27.36 6.06 -15.90
CA MET A 300 26.80 6.73 -14.73
C MET A 300 25.39 6.21 -14.42
N LEU A 301 24.50 6.16 -15.41
CA LEU A 301 23.11 5.73 -15.19
C LEU A 301 23.03 4.26 -14.77
N ILE A 302 23.76 3.34 -15.41
CA ILE A 302 23.71 1.92 -15.05
C ILE A 302 24.37 1.61 -13.69
N SER A 303 25.17 2.53 -13.15
CA SER A 303 25.80 2.39 -11.82
C SER A 303 24.88 2.77 -10.65
N LEU A 304 23.63 3.18 -10.94
CA LEU A 304 22.67 3.53 -9.90
C LEU A 304 22.36 2.32 -9.02
N GLU A 305 22.68 2.45 -7.74
CA GLU A 305 22.17 1.59 -6.67
C GLU A 305 21.19 2.36 -5.80
N LEU A 306 20.08 1.72 -5.47
CA LEU A 306 19.10 2.24 -4.52
C LEU A 306 19.03 1.34 -3.30
N ARG A 307 19.17 1.94 -2.12
CA ARG A 307 19.06 1.26 -0.83
C ARG A 307 17.82 1.74 -0.11
N SER A 308 17.02 0.79 0.38
CA SER A 308 15.96 1.11 1.32
C SER A 308 16.59 1.61 2.61
N ILE A 309 16.47 2.89 2.90
CA ILE A 309 16.73 3.41 4.23
C ILE A 309 15.41 3.40 4.96
N LYS A 310 15.11 2.27 5.60
CA LYS A 310 14.11 2.23 6.66
C LYS A 310 14.62 3.11 7.79
N LYS A 311 14.27 4.40 7.80
CA LYS A 311 14.39 5.20 9.01
C LYS A 311 13.58 4.46 10.06
N ALA A 312 14.25 3.95 11.10
CA ALA A 312 13.56 3.24 12.16
C ALA A 312 12.42 4.14 12.66
N PRO A 313 11.19 3.62 12.78
CA PRO A 313 10.09 4.44 13.25
C PRO A 313 10.48 5.04 14.59
N VAL A 314 10.29 6.34 14.76
CA VAL A 314 10.46 6.98 16.07
C VAL A 314 9.36 6.42 16.95
N TRP A 315 9.69 5.66 17.98
CA TRP A 315 8.69 5.07 18.87
C TRP A 315 8.20 6.12 19.86
N LYS A 316 6.88 6.18 20.05
CA LYS A 316 6.20 6.98 21.06
C LYS A 316 5.59 6.06 22.09
N ASN A 317 5.44 6.54 23.33
CA ASN A 317 4.70 5.85 24.37
C ASN A 317 3.28 6.44 24.47
N HIS A 318 2.28 5.58 24.57
CA HIS A 318 0.90 5.95 24.85
C HIS A 318 0.51 5.45 26.24
N ALA A 319 -0.03 6.33 27.08
CA ALA A 319 -0.69 5.97 28.32
C ALA A 319 -2.20 6.05 28.12
N THR A 320 -2.93 5.00 28.53
CA THR A 320 -4.39 4.96 28.38
C THR A 320 -5.05 6.04 29.25
N ALA A 321 -6.19 6.57 28.79
CA ALA A 321 -6.89 7.64 29.50
C ALA A 321 -7.35 7.24 30.92
N ASN A 322 -7.61 5.94 31.16
CA ASN A 322 -7.94 5.39 32.48
C ASN A 322 -6.70 5.13 33.37
N GLY A 323 -5.48 5.37 32.86
CA GLY A 323 -4.22 5.20 33.58
C GLY A 323 -3.82 3.75 33.89
N LEU A 324 -4.61 2.76 33.43
CA LEU A 324 -4.41 1.33 33.71
C LEU A 324 -3.28 0.71 32.89
N ALA A 325 -2.93 1.27 31.73
CA ALA A 325 -1.86 0.72 30.92
C ALA A 325 -1.09 1.77 30.13
N SER A 326 0.06 1.33 29.61
CA SER A 326 0.82 2.05 28.60
C SER A 326 1.48 1.08 27.62
N PHE A 327 1.72 1.52 26.39
CA PHE A 327 2.45 0.75 25.39
C PHE A 327 3.16 1.67 24.40
N ASP A 328 4.19 1.17 23.75
CA ASP A 328 4.92 1.88 22.70
C ASP A 328 4.31 1.62 21.32
N TYR A 329 4.35 2.61 20.44
CA TYR A 329 3.85 2.53 19.07
C TYR A 329 4.70 3.37 18.09
N PRO A 330 4.69 3.05 16.78
CA PRO A 330 5.37 3.87 15.78
C PRO A 330 4.82 5.30 15.74
N GLY A 331 5.69 6.30 15.73
CA GLY A 331 5.29 7.70 15.85
C GLY A 331 4.54 8.26 14.65
N ASN A 332 4.57 7.54 13.53
CA ASN A 332 3.81 7.74 12.30
C ASN A 332 2.46 7.00 12.29
N TRP A 333 2.12 6.26 13.35
CA TRP A 333 0.82 5.62 13.55
C TRP A 333 -0.04 6.46 14.49
N ASN A 334 -1.35 6.21 14.48
CA ASN A 334 -2.31 6.92 15.34
C ASN A 334 -2.83 6.00 16.43
N VAL A 335 -3.10 6.56 17.61
CA VAL A 335 -3.71 5.86 18.73
C VAL A 335 -4.87 6.71 19.22
N SER A 336 -6.05 6.09 19.36
CA SER A 336 -7.26 6.78 19.81
C SER A 336 -7.95 5.99 20.91
N SER A 337 -8.31 6.67 22.00
CA SER A 337 -9.12 6.08 23.07
C SER A 337 -10.59 6.42 22.89
N ARG A 338 -11.47 5.47 23.20
CA ARG A 338 -12.93 5.67 23.22
C ARG A 338 -13.54 5.10 24.50
N GLU A 339 -14.80 5.46 24.75
CA GLU A 339 -15.55 5.05 25.94
C GLU A 339 -14.77 5.31 27.24
N ASN A 340 -14.29 6.55 27.41
CA ASN A 340 -13.51 6.99 28.58
C ASN A 340 -12.25 6.13 28.86
N GLY A 341 -11.59 5.66 27.79
CA GLY A 341 -10.39 4.83 27.91
C GLY A 341 -10.67 3.35 28.14
N ARG A 342 -11.94 2.92 28.06
CA ARG A 342 -12.28 1.49 28.08
C ARG A 342 -11.67 0.76 26.89
N TYR A 343 -11.62 1.40 25.72
CA TYR A 343 -10.95 0.89 24.53
C TYR A 343 -9.92 1.87 24.00
N THR A 344 -8.80 1.36 23.50
CA THR A 344 -7.75 2.12 22.82
C THR A 344 -7.38 1.40 21.53
N ASP A 345 -7.66 2.03 20.40
CA ASP A 345 -7.45 1.49 19.05
C ASP A 345 -6.13 2.04 18.49
N VAL A 346 -5.33 1.17 17.87
CA VAL A 346 -4.06 1.50 17.19
C VAL A 346 -4.28 1.41 15.69
N PHE A 347 -4.01 2.51 14.97
CA PHE A 347 -4.23 2.65 13.54
C PHE A 347 -2.90 2.76 12.80
N ASP A 348 -2.77 2.09 11.67
CA ASP A 348 -1.65 2.32 10.76
C ASP A 348 -1.76 3.66 9.99
N GLN A 349 -0.79 3.93 9.12
CA GLN A 349 -0.74 5.16 8.32
C GLN A 349 -1.92 5.31 7.35
N SER A 350 -2.59 4.21 6.98
CA SER A 350 -3.76 4.23 6.11
C SER A 350 -5.07 4.49 6.88
N GLY A 351 -5.01 4.52 8.22
CA GLY A 351 -6.18 4.64 9.07
C GLY A 351 -6.89 3.31 9.34
N ARG A 352 -6.27 2.17 9.03
CA ARG A 352 -6.79 0.83 9.38
C ARG A 352 -6.45 0.51 10.83
N VAL A 353 -7.43 0.04 11.60
CA VAL A 353 -7.24 -0.46 12.97
C VAL A 353 -6.48 -1.78 12.91
N LEU A 354 -5.38 -1.90 13.65
CA LEU A 354 -4.57 -3.12 13.73
C LEU A 354 -4.59 -3.78 15.10
N LEU A 355 -4.81 -3.02 16.17
CA LEU A 355 -4.91 -3.55 17.53
C LEU A 355 -5.93 -2.76 18.32
N THR A 356 -6.61 -3.44 19.23
CA THR A 356 -7.48 -2.85 20.24
C THR A 356 -7.05 -3.33 21.61
N LEU A 357 -6.76 -2.39 22.51
CA LEU A 357 -6.61 -2.63 23.94
C LEU A 357 -7.95 -2.34 24.61
N GLY A 358 -8.52 -3.31 25.32
CA GLY A 358 -9.78 -3.13 26.02
C GLY A 358 -9.76 -3.64 27.46
N PHE A 359 -10.51 -2.97 28.33
CA PHE A 359 -10.65 -3.29 29.75
C PHE A 359 -12.09 -3.58 30.14
N ASN A 360 -12.28 -4.27 31.27
CA ASN A 360 -13.59 -4.61 31.83
C ASN A 360 -14.51 -5.26 30.80
N GLN A 361 -13.96 -6.27 30.14
CA GLN A 361 -14.76 -7.11 29.27
C GLN A 361 -15.46 -8.14 30.15
N THR A 362 -16.79 -8.15 30.09
CA THR A 362 -17.52 -9.32 30.54
C THR A 362 -17.37 -10.35 29.45
N ARG A 363 -16.95 -11.57 29.81
CA ARG A 363 -16.87 -12.71 28.90
C ARG A 363 -18.20 -12.97 28.22
N ASN A 364 -18.44 -12.26 27.13
CA ASN A 364 -19.56 -12.53 26.27
C ASN A 364 -19.19 -13.82 25.56
N ARG A 365 -20.04 -14.85 25.66
CA ARG A 365 -19.84 -16.14 24.98
C ARG A 365 -20.61 -16.22 23.64
N PRO A 366 -20.52 -15.28 22.68
CA PRO A 366 -21.18 -15.48 21.40
C PRO A 366 -20.25 -16.24 20.45
N ASN A 367 -20.80 -17.32 19.88
CA ASN A 367 -20.32 -17.99 18.66
C ASN A 367 -19.05 -18.83 18.83
N LEU A 368 -19.17 -19.94 19.57
CA LEU A 368 -18.25 -21.06 19.42
C LEU A 368 -18.19 -21.46 17.94
N ILE A 369 -16.98 -21.45 17.38
CA ILE A 369 -16.65 -22.09 16.12
C ILE A 369 -16.94 -23.58 16.31
N SER A 370 -18.01 -24.07 15.68
CA SER A 370 -18.42 -25.47 15.74
C SER A 370 -18.49 -26.05 14.33
N PRO A 371 -17.83 -27.18 14.04
CA PRO A 371 -16.97 -27.96 14.96
C PRO A 371 -15.68 -27.22 15.37
N CYS A 372 -15.04 -27.60 16.48
CA CYS A 372 -13.71 -27.07 16.82
C CYS A 372 -12.73 -27.35 15.68
N THR A 373 -11.90 -26.38 15.33
CA THR A 373 -10.95 -26.51 14.22
C THR A 373 -9.54 -26.81 14.70
N PRO A 374 -8.73 -27.49 13.87
CA PRO A 374 -7.30 -27.55 14.09
C PRO A 374 -6.73 -26.14 14.21
N TYR A 375 -5.84 -25.93 15.18
CA TYR A 375 -5.16 -24.65 15.36
C TYR A 375 -3.68 -24.90 15.68
N THR A 376 -2.86 -23.88 15.43
CA THR A 376 -1.42 -23.93 15.66
C THR A 376 -0.97 -22.59 16.22
N VAL A 377 -0.22 -22.63 17.32
CA VAL A 377 0.52 -21.47 17.82
C VAL A 377 1.82 -21.37 17.02
N LEU A 378 1.99 -20.28 16.28
CA LEU A 378 3.17 -20.06 15.45
C LEU A 378 4.25 -19.24 16.17
N ASP A 379 3.85 -18.40 17.13
CA ASP A 379 4.76 -17.60 17.95
C ASP A 379 4.16 -17.37 19.33
N SER A 380 5.01 -17.40 20.36
CA SER A 380 4.62 -16.98 21.70
C SER A 380 5.81 -16.38 22.45
N ALA A 381 5.53 -15.46 23.36
CA ALA A 381 6.55 -14.87 24.23
C ALA A 381 5.94 -14.51 25.58
N ALA A 382 6.60 -14.94 26.67
CA ALA A 382 6.17 -14.61 28.02
C ALA A 382 6.12 -13.09 28.25
N MET A 383 5.13 -12.65 29.01
CA MET A 383 4.92 -11.26 29.38
C MET A 383 4.75 -11.12 30.89
N ASP A 384 5.09 -9.94 31.39
CA ASP A 384 5.08 -9.63 32.82
C ASP A 384 3.98 -8.60 33.12
N PHE A 385 2.78 -9.09 33.38
CA PHE A 385 1.63 -8.30 33.83
C PHE A 385 0.68 -9.17 34.66
N PRO A 386 -0.18 -8.57 35.52
CA PRO A 386 -0.99 -9.32 36.47
C PRO A 386 -1.99 -10.25 35.78
N SER A 387 -2.00 -11.51 36.23
CA SER A 387 -3.06 -12.48 35.96
C SER A 387 -3.47 -13.20 37.25
N ASN A 388 -4.75 -13.46 37.40
CA ASN A 388 -5.35 -14.25 38.47
C ASN A 388 -5.96 -15.56 37.95
N ARG A 389 -5.69 -15.94 36.69
CA ARG A 389 -6.22 -17.15 36.07
C ARG A 389 -5.78 -18.39 36.84
N GLN A 390 -6.73 -19.30 37.08
CA GLN A 390 -6.51 -20.59 37.73
C GLN A 390 -7.09 -21.72 36.87
N GLY A 391 -6.65 -22.95 37.14
CA GLY A 391 -7.15 -24.16 36.49
C GLY A 391 -6.17 -24.75 35.48
N GLU A 392 -6.53 -25.91 34.92
CA GLU A 392 -5.64 -26.73 34.07
C GLU A 392 -5.20 -26.05 32.77
N ARG A 393 -5.95 -25.05 32.31
CA ARG A 393 -5.61 -24.26 31.12
C ARG A 393 -4.89 -22.95 31.43
N ALA A 394 -4.67 -22.62 32.70
CA ALA A 394 -4.00 -21.39 33.07
C ALA A 394 -2.53 -21.45 32.63
N ILE A 395 -2.08 -20.41 31.93
CA ILE A 395 -0.67 -20.20 31.58
C ILE A 395 -0.22 -18.84 32.09
N PRO A 396 1.08 -18.63 32.37
CA PRO A 396 1.60 -17.29 32.59
C PRO A 396 1.23 -16.41 31.39
N PRO A 397 0.93 -15.12 31.57
CA PRO A 397 0.51 -14.31 30.45
C PRO A 397 1.56 -14.22 29.34
N GLN A 398 1.11 -14.31 28.09
CA GLN A 398 1.99 -14.32 26.93
C GLN A 398 1.42 -13.49 25.78
N PHE A 399 2.31 -12.96 24.96
CA PHE A 399 2.01 -12.68 23.57
C PHE A 399 1.82 -14.02 22.84
N ILE A 400 0.81 -14.11 21.98
CA ILE A 400 0.53 -15.29 21.15
C ILE A 400 0.15 -14.85 19.74
N PHE A 401 0.76 -15.47 18.73
CA PHE A 401 0.27 -15.50 17.36
C PHE A 401 -0.13 -16.92 16.98
N ARG A 402 -1.39 -17.08 16.57
CA ARG A 402 -1.99 -18.39 16.29
C ARG A 402 -2.79 -18.35 15.00
N VAL A 403 -2.88 -19.51 14.35
CA VAL A 403 -3.56 -19.71 13.09
C VAL A 403 -4.43 -20.96 13.19
N TRP A 404 -5.66 -20.90 12.69
CA TRP A 404 -6.60 -22.02 12.65
C TRP A 404 -6.96 -22.38 11.22
N ASP A 405 -7.11 -23.68 10.99
CA ASP A 405 -7.59 -24.27 9.74
C ASP A 405 -9.12 -24.35 9.78
N VAL A 406 -9.76 -23.41 9.09
CA VAL A 406 -11.23 -23.34 8.97
C VAL A 406 -11.73 -23.93 7.67
N SER A 407 -10.90 -24.70 6.94
CA SER A 407 -11.30 -25.35 5.69
C SER A 407 -12.53 -26.26 5.84
N GLN A 408 -12.74 -26.81 7.05
CA GLN A 408 -13.84 -27.72 7.37
C GLN A 408 -15.14 -27.00 7.77
N ILE A 409 -15.10 -25.68 7.98
CA ILE A 409 -16.26 -24.88 8.40
C ILE A 409 -16.69 -24.06 7.20
N GLY A 410 -17.84 -24.40 6.61
CA GLY A 410 -18.27 -23.89 5.31
C GLY A 410 -18.06 -22.39 5.06
N GLN A 411 -17.46 -22.09 3.90
CA GLN A 411 -17.40 -20.80 3.18
C GLN A 411 -16.65 -19.60 3.80
N PRO A 412 -15.48 -19.72 4.45
CA PRO A 412 -14.52 -18.63 4.43
C PRO A 412 -13.85 -18.58 3.06
N ALA A 413 -13.66 -17.38 2.51
CA ALA A 413 -12.93 -17.17 1.25
C ALA A 413 -11.45 -17.61 1.31
N VAL A 414 -10.97 -17.97 2.51
CA VAL A 414 -9.62 -18.45 2.80
C VAL A 414 -9.65 -19.62 3.79
N PRO A 415 -8.79 -20.65 3.64
CA PRO A 415 -8.77 -21.81 4.53
C PRO A 415 -8.12 -21.56 5.89
N PHE A 416 -7.27 -20.54 6.03
CA PHE A 416 -6.57 -20.23 7.29
C PHE A 416 -6.87 -18.82 7.76
N LEU A 417 -7.12 -18.70 9.06
CA LEU A 417 -7.39 -17.44 9.73
C LEU A 417 -6.38 -17.28 10.87
N GLY A 418 -5.73 -16.13 10.93
CA GLY A 418 -4.72 -15.80 11.92
C GLY A 418 -5.21 -14.79 12.94
N ASN A 419 -4.52 -14.72 14.06
CA ASN A 419 -4.80 -13.72 15.07
C ASN A 419 -3.62 -13.57 16.04
N LEU A 420 -3.37 -12.33 16.45
CA LEU A 420 -2.34 -12.00 17.43
C LEU A 420 -2.89 -11.16 18.59
N GLY A 421 -2.35 -11.39 19.77
CA GLY A 421 -2.69 -10.64 20.97
C GLY A 421 -2.04 -11.21 22.23
N ILE A 422 -2.64 -10.92 23.38
CA ILE A 422 -2.26 -11.48 24.68
C ILE A 422 -3.22 -12.56 25.13
N ALA A 423 -2.75 -13.55 25.89
CA ALA A 423 -3.61 -14.52 26.58
C ALA A 423 -2.94 -15.06 27.85
N ASP A 424 -3.76 -15.51 28.80
CA ASP A 424 -3.34 -16.26 30.00
C ASP A 424 -4.00 -17.65 30.10
N GLU A 425 -4.57 -18.12 28.99
CA GLU A 425 -5.17 -19.43 28.86
C GLU A 425 -4.61 -20.18 27.65
N SER A 426 -4.13 -21.41 27.86
CA SER A 426 -3.79 -22.32 26.79
C SER A 426 -5.08 -22.91 26.21
N TRP A 427 -5.42 -22.49 25.01
CA TRP A 427 -6.43 -23.15 24.20
C TRP A 427 -5.80 -24.27 23.38
N GLY A 428 -6.56 -25.33 23.13
CA GLY A 428 -6.25 -26.44 22.24
C GLY A 428 -5.04 -27.30 22.59
N THR A 429 -4.94 -27.69 23.86
CA THR A 429 -4.02 -28.75 24.29
C THR A 429 -4.19 -30.08 23.51
N ASP A 430 -5.34 -30.28 22.87
CA ASP A 430 -5.67 -31.40 21.98
C ASP A 430 -5.46 -31.10 20.48
N GLY A 431 -4.87 -29.96 20.14
CA GLY A 431 -4.67 -29.50 18.76
C GLY A 431 -5.91 -28.86 18.12
N THR A 432 -7.01 -28.68 18.86
CA THR A 432 -8.24 -28.08 18.35
C THR A 432 -8.78 -26.96 19.24
N THR A 433 -9.53 -26.01 18.68
CA THR A 433 -10.21 -24.98 19.49
C THR A 433 -11.51 -24.53 18.86
N CYS A 434 -12.48 -24.20 19.71
CA CYS A 434 -13.78 -23.66 19.31
C CYS A 434 -13.88 -22.14 19.52
N ASP A 435 -13.06 -21.53 20.39
CA ASP A 435 -13.09 -20.08 20.64
C ASP A 435 -11.82 -19.63 21.36
N PRO A 436 -10.69 -19.53 20.66
CA PRO A 436 -9.46 -19.13 21.31
C PRO A 436 -9.48 -17.62 21.61
N GLN A 437 -9.65 -17.24 22.88
CA GLN A 437 -9.78 -15.82 23.26
C GLN A 437 -8.42 -15.15 23.51
N ASN A 438 -8.28 -13.87 23.14
CA ASN A 438 -7.11 -13.05 23.54
C ASN A 438 -7.36 -12.31 24.83
N VAL A 439 -7.62 -13.02 25.91
CA VAL A 439 -8.02 -12.39 27.16
C VAL A 439 -7.06 -12.77 28.26
N VAL A 440 -6.82 -11.80 29.15
CA VAL A 440 -6.11 -12.01 30.39
C VAL A 440 -7.04 -11.63 31.54
N SER A 441 -7.18 -12.56 32.47
CA SER A 441 -7.93 -12.38 33.72
C SER A 441 -6.94 -11.88 34.77
N GLY A 442 -7.09 -10.69 35.36
CA GLY A 442 -6.09 -10.25 36.34
C GLY A 442 -6.28 -8.91 37.04
N LEU A 443 -7.16 -8.04 36.54
CA LEU A 443 -7.41 -6.74 37.16
C LEU A 443 -8.66 -6.80 38.05
N ALA A 444 -8.69 -5.94 39.08
CA ALA A 444 -9.92 -5.71 39.84
C ALA A 444 -11.08 -5.23 38.94
N SER A 445 -10.75 -4.58 37.83
CA SER A 445 -11.69 -4.15 36.80
C SER A 445 -12.19 -5.27 35.88
N GLY A 446 -11.76 -6.53 36.08
CA GLY A 446 -12.15 -7.68 35.26
C GLY A 446 -11.11 -8.08 34.21
N GLU A 447 -11.58 -8.69 33.13
CA GLU A 447 -10.75 -9.15 32.01
C GLU A 447 -10.28 -7.99 31.12
N TYR A 448 -9.10 -8.12 30.54
CA TYR A 448 -8.56 -7.19 29.55
C TYR A 448 -7.92 -7.95 28.38
N PHE A 449 -7.78 -7.26 27.26
CA PHE A 449 -7.18 -7.79 26.04
C PHE A 449 -6.37 -6.73 25.33
N PHE A 450 -5.34 -7.15 24.60
CA PHE A 450 -4.66 -6.33 23.61
C PHE A 450 -4.42 -7.19 22.37
N ALA A 451 -5.26 -7.01 21.35
CA ALA A 451 -5.30 -7.93 20.22
C ALA A 451 -5.86 -7.27 18.97
N GLN A 452 -5.67 -7.92 17.81
CA GLN A 452 -6.36 -7.53 16.57
C GLN A 452 -7.87 -7.57 16.74
N ASN A 453 -8.38 -8.62 17.39
CA ASN A 453 -9.78 -8.77 17.73
C ASN A 453 -9.94 -9.37 19.13
N TYR A 454 -10.99 -8.93 19.81
CA TYR A 454 -11.44 -9.49 21.09
C TYR A 454 -11.90 -10.94 20.93
N ASN A 455 -12.85 -11.17 20.00
CA ASN A 455 -13.37 -12.48 19.65
C ASN A 455 -12.72 -12.95 18.34
N THR A 456 -12.31 -14.22 18.28
CA THR A 456 -11.63 -14.79 17.12
C THR A 456 -12.57 -15.35 16.04
N GLY A 457 -13.89 -15.26 16.26
CA GLY A 457 -14.88 -15.72 15.30
C GLY A 457 -14.85 -14.92 13.99
N ALA A 458 -14.55 -15.60 12.88
CA ALA A 458 -14.66 -15.26 11.44
C ALA A 458 -14.23 -13.87 10.89
N GLU A 459 -14.17 -12.83 11.70
CA GLU A 459 -13.90 -11.44 11.30
C GLU A 459 -12.45 -11.01 11.61
N THR A 460 -11.49 -11.93 11.52
CA THR A 460 -10.07 -11.53 11.51
C THR A 460 -9.67 -10.98 10.15
N ASP A 461 -8.91 -9.90 10.15
CA ASP A 461 -8.28 -9.35 8.95
C ASP A 461 -7.10 -10.19 8.48
N LEU A 462 -6.53 -11.05 9.35
CA LEU A 462 -5.46 -11.97 8.98
C LEU A 462 -6.03 -13.24 8.35
N LYS A 463 -5.94 -13.28 7.03
CA LYS A 463 -6.48 -14.31 6.16
C LYS A 463 -5.35 -14.89 5.32
N PHE A 464 -5.17 -16.20 5.34
CA PHE A 464 -4.08 -16.87 4.63
C PHE A 464 -4.60 -18.03 3.78
N GLN A 465 -3.99 -18.23 2.61
CA GLN A 465 -4.25 -19.36 1.72
C GLN A 465 -3.53 -20.63 2.17
N SER A 466 -2.49 -20.49 2.99
CA SER A 466 -1.70 -21.62 3.50
C SER A 466 -1.02 -21.29 4.83
N MET A 467 -0.64 -22.33 5.58
CA MET A 467 0.22 -22.17 6.77
C MET A 467 1.58 -21.56 6.44
N ASP A 468 2.12 -21.81 5.25
CA ASP A 468 3.40 -21.20 4.83
C ASP A 468 3.27 -19.70 4.57
N GLU A 469 2.12 -19.24 4.06
CA GLU A 469 1.84 -17.81 3.94
C GLU A 469 1.77 -17.14 5.33
N ALA A 470 1.14 -17.79 6.30
CA ALA A 470 1.12 -17.31 7.68
C ALA A 470 2.53 -17.25 8.30
N ARG A 471 3.39 -18.24 8.03
CA ARG A 471 4.81 -18.20 8.45
C ARG A 471 5.60 -17.09 7.74
N ARG A 472 5.33 -16.82 6.46
CA ARG A 472 5.92 -15.67 5.75
C ARG A 472 5.44 -14.34 6.33
N TYR A 473 4.18 -14.25 6.77
CA TYR A 473 3.68 -13.06 7.46
C TYR A 473 4.47 -12.75 8.74
N MET A 474 4.93 -13.77 9.48
CA MET A 474 5.80 -13.54 10.66
C MET A 474 7.14 -12.89 10.32
N GLN A 475 7.60 -12.99 9.07
CA GLN A 475 8.81 -12.36 8.57
C GLN A 475 8.56 -10.93 8.07
N SER A 476 7.29 -10.47 8.06
CA SER A 476 6.92 -9.14 7.61
C SER A 476 7.28 -8.06 8.65
N ALA A 477 7.49 -6.84 8.16
CA ALA A 477 7.68 -5.67 9.02
C ALA A 477 6.42 -5.34 9.83
N GLU A 478 5.22 -5.62 9.30
CA GLU A 478 3.96 -5.42 10.01
C GLU A 478 3.91 -6.31 11.25
N PHE A 479 4.15 -7.62 11.11
CA PHE A 479 4.15 -8.55 12.24
C PHE A 479 5.19 -8.17 13.30
N ALA A 480 6.42 -7.85 12.89
CA ALA A 480 7.47 -7.43 13.82
C ALA A 480 7.08 -6.16 14.60
N THR A 481 6.40 -5.21 13.93
CA THR A 481 5.90 -3.98 14.54
C THR A 481 4.78 -4.27 15.54
N LEU A 482 3.78 -5.07 15.14
CA LEU A 482 2.64 -5.43 16.00
C LEU A 482 3.10 -6.23 17.23
N LYS A 483 3.98 -7.22 17.05
CA LYS A 483 4.57 -7.97 18.15
C LYS A 483 5.27 -7.04 19.13
N ARG A 484 6.06 -6.07 18.64
CA ARG A 484 6.73 -5.09 19.52
C ARG A 484 5.73 -4.20 20.27
N ILE A 485 4.68 -3.72 19.62
CA ILE A 485 3.62 -2.94 20.27
C ILE A 485 3.00 -3.75 21.41
N VAL A 486 2.54 -4.97 21.14
CA VAL A 486 1.92 -5.83 22.15
C VAL A 486 2.91 -6.16 23.27
N MET A 487 4.14 -6.54 22.93
CA MET A 487 5.17 -6.88 23.92
C MET A 487 5.60 -5.70 24.80
N SER A 488 5.40 -4.46 24.35
CA SER A 488 5.70 -3.25 25.15
C SER A 488 4.61 -2.91 26.17
N LEU A 489 3.47 -3.61 26.14
CA LEU A 489 2.35 -3.37 27.05
C LEU A 489 2.80 -3.50 28.50
N LYS A 490 2.50 -2.46 29.28
CA LYS A 490 2.57 -2.43 30.74
C LYS A 490 1.17 -2.21 31.28
N VAL A 491 0.76 -3.05 32.21
CA VAL A 491 -0.54 -2.96 32.89
C VAL A 491 -0.30 -2.75 34.38
N LYS A 492 -0.98 -1.78 34.97
CA LYS A 492 -0.95 -1.53 36.42
C LYS A 492 -2.00 -2.41 37.09
N GLY A 493 -1.55 -3.26 38.01
CA GLY A 493 -2.39 -4.14 38.83
C GLY A 493 -3.10 -3.43 39.96
#